data_AF-A0A6B0YJR9-F1
#
_entry.id   AF-A0A6B0YJR9-F1
#
_cell.length_a   1.000
_cell.length_b   1.000
_cell.length_c   1.000
_cell.angle_alpha   90.00
_cell.angle_beta   90.00
_cell.angle_gamma   90.00
#
_symmetry.space_group_name_H-M   'P 1'
#
loop_
_entity.id
_entity.type
_entity.pdbx_description
1 polymer ?
#
loop_
_entity_poly.entity_id
_entity_poly.type
_entity_poly.pdbx_seq_one_letter_code
_entity_poly.pdbx_strand_id
1 'polypeptide(L)'
;MAKGRGKFSKRGIILTVVILAVITAASFVVYVVPQNSGVVFVTTDYAAQLDSTANIHSTLQASFQEQYDMMLEGHITTDEYVQAAQVLSDQTVEQISMLATSSPPSEWSESYSAYTESLRAFNSILRESIILVDDMQNAETLNRIERLNSTIHDYIEISMFARP
;
A
#
# COMPACT_ATOMS: atom_id res chain seq x y z
N MET A 1 43.88 17.28 3.23
CA MET A 1 43.62 16.75 1.87
C MET A 1 42.56 15.65 2.01
N ALA A 2 41.28 15.98 1.85
CA ALA A 2 40.18 15.06 2.12
C ALA A 2 39.77 14.32 0.84
N LYS A 3 39.83 12.98 0.84
CA LYS A 3 39.23 12.16 -0.22
C LYS A 3 38.84 10.78 0.29
N GLY A 4 37.81 10.72 1.12
CA GLY A 4 37.01 9.52 1.31
C GLY A 4 35.77 9.62 0.42
N ARG A 5 35.87 9.28 -0.86
CA ARG A 5 34.66 9.05 -1.67
C ARG A 5 34.13 7.67 -1.27
N GLY A 6 33.11 7.65 -0.43
CA GLY A 6 32.30 6.46 -0.20
C GLY A 6 31.80 5.97 -1.54
N LYS A 7 32.33 4.85 -2.02
CA LYS A 7 31.74 4.13 -3.15
C LYS A 7 30.47 3.51 -2.59
N PHE A 8 29.31 4.12 -2.85
CA PHE A 8 28.05 3.39 -2.70
C PHE A 8 28.17 2.13 -3.56
N SER A 9 28.04 0.96 -2.92
CA SER A 9 28.01 -0.32 -3.63
C SER A 9 26.90 -0.26 -4.67
N LYS A 10 27.09 -0.87 -5.86
CA LYS A 10 26.03 -0.93 -6.89
C LYS A 10 24.70 -1.44 -6.31
N ARG A 11 24.78 -2.33 -5.32
CA ARG A 11 23.64 -2.85 -4.54
C ARG A 11 22.94 -1.78 -3.68
N GLY A 12 23.71 -0.89 -3.04
CA GLY A 12 23.15 0.21 -2.24
C GLY A 12 22.43 1.27 -3.07
N ILE A 13 22.88 1.50 -4.31
CA ILE A 13 22.20 2.44 -5.24
C ILE A 13 20.87 1.85 -5.70
N ILE A 14 20.83 0.56 -6.06
CA ILE A 14 19.60 -0.12 -6.48
C ILE A 14 18.56 -0.12 -5.36
N LEU A 15 18.95 -0.50 -4.14
CA LEU A 15 18.07 -0.44 -2.96
C LEU A 15 17.51 0.98 -2.73
N THR A 16 18.36 2.01 -2.84
CA THR A 16 17.91 3.39 -2.66
C THR A 16 16.91 3.80 -3.75
N VAL A 17 17.13 3.40 -5.00
CA VAL A 17 16.24 3.69 -6.13
C VAL A 17 14.90 2.96 -5.98
N VAL A 18 14.92 1.70 -5.54
CA VAL A 18 13.72 0.90 -5.27
C VAL A 18 12.87 1.53 -4.18
N ILE A 19 13.47 1.84 -3.04
CA ILE A 19 12.78 2.51 -1.94
C ILE A 19 12.29 3.89 -2.39
N LEU A 20 13.09 4.65 -3.17
CA LEU A 20 12.64 5.92 -3.72
C LEU A 20 11.44 5.74 -4.65
N ALA A 21 11.43 4.73 -5.52
CA ALA A 21 10.32 4.48 -6.44
C ALA A 21 9.02 4.18 -5.68
N VAL A 22 9.10 3.34 -4.65
CA VAL A 22 7.97 3.04 -3.75
C VAL A 22 7.48 4.29 -3.01
N ILE A 23 8.39 5.05 -2.40
CA ILE A 23 8.03 6.30 -1.70
C ILE A 23 7.46 7.33 -2.67
N THR A 24 8.03 7.44 -3.87
CA THR A 24 7.64 8.42 -4.88
C THR A 24 6.23 8.12 -5.39
N ALA A 25 5.92 6.86 -5.70
CA ALA A 25 4.57 6.45 -6.09
C ALA A 25 3.55 6.88 -5.03
N ALA A 26 3.78 6.55 -3.76
CA ALA A 26 2.90 6.94 -2.65
C ALA A 26 2.84 8.47 -2.43
N SER A 27 3.94 9.20 -2.66
CA SER A 27 4.02 10.65 -2.42
C SER A 27 3.35 11.50 -3.50
N PHE A 28 3.15 10.98 -4.72
CA PHE A 28 2.54 11.73 -5.82
C PHE A 28 1.02 11.94 -5.69
N VAL A 29 0.35 11.36 -4.70
CA VAL A 29 -1.10 11.56 -4.47
C VAL A 29 -1.44 12.99 -4.01
N VAL A 30 -0.48 13.73 -3.44
CA VAL A 30 -0.70 15.10 -2.93
C VAL A 30 -1.14 16.09 -4.03
N TYR A 31 -0.88 15.81 -5.32
CA TYR A 31 -1.21 16.72 -6.42
C TYR A 31 -2.58 16.48 -7.09
N VAL A 32 -3.27 15.36 -6.79
CA VAL A 32 -4.53 14.98 -7.47
C VAL A 32 -5.78 15.36 -6.66
N VAL A 33 -5.61 15.72 -5.38
CA VAL A 33 -6.70 16.20 -4.52
C VAL A 33 -6.73 17.73 -4.53
N PRO A 34 -7.86 18.39 -4.85
CA PRO A 34 -7.95 19.84 -4.79
C PRO A 34 -7.74 20.32 -3.35
N GLN A 35 -6.63 21.01 -3.08
CA GLN A 35 -6.44 21.71 -1.81
C GLN A 35 -7.26 22.99 -1.80
N ASN A 36 -8.54 22.87 -1.46
CA ASN A 36 -9.39 24.05 -1.31
C ASN A 36 -9.10 24.71 0.04
N SER A 37 -8.32 25.78 -0.02
CA SER A 37 -7.99 26.64 1.13
C SER A 37 -9.18 27.52 1.49
N GLY A 38 -9.82 27.24 2.63
CA GLY A 38 -10.82 28.09 3.23
C GLY A 38 -11.23 27.58 4.62
N VAL A 39 -10.73 28.21 5.67
CA VAL A 39 -11.09 27.93 7.07
C VAL A 39 -12.60 28.11 7.28
N VAL A 40 -13.32 27.00 7.33
CA VAL A 40 -14.70 26.87 7.83
C VAL A 40 -14.72 25.55 8.60
N PHE A 41 -15.30 25.53 9.81
CA PHE A 41 -15.50 24.36 10.67
C PHE A 41 -15.64 23.06 9.86
N VAL A 42 -14.58 22.27 9.73
CA VAL A 42 -14.50 21.20 8.72
C VAL A 42 -15.30 20.02 9.24
N THR A 43 -16.54 19.85 8.75
CA THR A 43 -17.11 18.51 8.57
C THR A 43 -16.08 17.74 7.74
N THR A 44 -15.42 16.75 8.35
CA THR A 44 -14.55 15.83 7.61
C THR A 44 -15.33 15.32 6.41
N ASP A 45 -14.79 15.54 5.21
CA ASP A 45 -15.36 14.96 4.01
C ASP A 45 -14.99 13.47 3.99
N TYR A 46 -15.86 12.65 4.59
CA TYR A 46 -15.65 11.22 4.74
C TYR A 46 -15.59 10.49 3.39
N ALA A 47 -16.31 11.01 2.38
CA ALA A 47 -16.21 10.51 1.01
C ALA A 47 -14.81 10.77 0.44
N ALA A 48 -14.34 12.02 0.53
CA ALA A 48 -13.02 12.39 0.03
C ALA A 48 -11.88 11.69 0.77
N GLN A 49 -12.02 11.41 2.08
CA GLN A 49 -11.05 10.62 2.83
C GLN A 49 -10.99 9.19 2.29
N LEU A 50 -12.11 8.51 2.09
CA LEU A 50 -12.13 7.16 1.50
C LEU A 50 -11.57 7.14 0.08
N ASP A 51 -11.89 8.14 -0.75
CA ASP A 51 -11.35 8.25 -2.10
C ASP A 51 -9.83 8.46 -2.09
N SER A 52 -9.33 9.29 -1.16
CA SER A 52 -7.89 9.44 -0.95
C SER A 52 -7.24 8.12 -0.51
N THR A 53 -7.85 7.41 0.44
CA THR A 53 -7.34 6.10 0.88
C THR A 53 -7.37 5.08 -0.26
N ALA A 54 -8.38 5.11 -1.13
CA ALA A 54 -8.46 4.22 -2.28
C ALA A 54 -7.37 4.49 -3.32
N ASN A 55 -7.06 5.76 -3.59
CA ASN A 55 -5.96 6.14 -4.47
C ASN A 55 -4.60 5.68 -3.90
N ILE A 56 -4.39 5.83 -2.59
CA ILE A 56 -3.18 5.32 -1.92
C ILE A 56 -3.13 3.80 -2.01
N HIS A 57 -4.23 3.09 -1.70
CA HIS A 57 -4.31 1.63 -1.76
C HIS A 57 -3.97 1.10 -3.16
N SER A 58 -4.54 1.69 -4.21
CA SER A 58 -4.22 1.32 -5.60
C SER A 58 -2.75 1.55 -5.95
N THR A 59 -2.16 2.64 -5.44
CA THR A 59 -0.74 2.94 -5.64
C THR A 59 0.15 1.92 -4.94
N LEU A 60 -0.18 1.54 -3.69
CA LEU A 60 0.57 0.53 -2.94
C LEU A 60 0.49 -0.84 -3.63
N GLN A 61 -0.68 -1.21 -4.17
CA GLN A 61 -0.85 -2.44 -4.95
C GLN A 61 0.00 -2.43 -6.23
N ALA A 62 0.02 -1.32 -6.96
CA ALA A 62 0.85 -1.19 -8.15
C ALA A 62 2.35 -1.31 -7.81
N SER A 63 2.80 -0.64 -6.75
CA SER A 63 4.18 -0.76 -6.27
C SER A 63 4.51 -2.19 -5.82
N PHE A 64 3.62 -2.87 -5.12
CA PHE A 64 3.80 -4.27 -4.74
C PHE A 64 4.02 -5.16 -5.97
N GLN A 65 3.15 -5.02 -6.98
CA GLN A 65 3.24 -5.80 -8.21
C GLN A 65 4.56 -5.52 -8.95
N GLU A 66 4.94 -4.25 -9.10
CA GLU A 66 6.20 -3.86 -9.73
C GLU A 66 7.41 -4.47 -9.02
N GLN A 67 7.47 -4.40 -7.68
CA GLN A 67 8.58 -4.98 -6.93
C GLN A 67 8.62 -6.50 -7.03
N TYR A 68 7.45 -7.15 -7.04
CA TYR A 68 7.37 -8.59 -7.23
C TYR A 68 7.88 -9.00 -8.61
N ASP A 69 7.46 -8.31 -9.67
CA ASP A 69 7.91 -8.57 -11.03
C ASP A 69 9.43 -8.35 -11.18
N MET A 70 9.96 -7.25 -10.63
CA MET A 70 11.41 -6.99 -10.61
C MET A 70 12.19 -8.10 -9.89
N MET A 71 11.64 -8.69 -8.83
CA MET A 71 12.26 -9.82 -8.13
C MET A 71 12.26 -11.07 -9.01
N LEU A 72 11.13 -11.40 -9.65
CA LEU A 72 11.00 -12.55 -10.54
C LEU A 72 11.92 -12.45 -11.76
N GLU A 73 12.09 -11.24 -12.30
CA GLU A 73 13.00 -10.94 -13.42
C GLU A 73 14.48 -10.90 -13.00
N GLY A 74 14.77 -10.97 -11.70
CA GLY A 74 16.13 -10.92 -11.15
C GLY A 74 16.75 -9.52 -11.18
N HIS A 75 15.94 -8.47 -11.35
CA HIS A 75 16.36 -7.08 -11.27
C HIS A 75 16.65 -6.63 -9.83
N ILE A 76 15.96 -7.22 -8.86
CA ILE A 76 16.23 -7.06 -7.43
C ILE A 76 16.40 -8.43 -6.77
N THR A 77 17.10 -8.46 -5.64
CA THR A 77 17.26 -9.66 -4.82
C THR A 77 16.03 -9.91 -3.94
N THR A 78 15.87 -11.15 -3.47
CA THR A 78 14.87 -11.53 -2.45
C THR A 78 14.90 -10.61 -1.23
N ASP A 79 16.09 -10.28 -0.71
CA ASP A 79 16.25 -9.40 0.45
C ASP A 79 15.81 -7.96 0.16
N GLU A 80 16.05 -7.45 -1.05
CA GLU A 80 15.62 -6.12 -1.48
C GLU A 80 14.09 -6.07 -1.65
N TYR A 81 13.50 -7.13 -2.22
CA TYR A 81 12.05 -7.29 -2.29
C TYR A 81 11.41 -7.33 -0.89
N VAL A 82 11.93 -8.15 0.02
CA VAL A 82 11.41 -8.27 1.39
C VAL A 82 11.42 -6.92 2.11
N GLN A 83 12.49 -6.13 1.97
CA GLN A 83 12.55 -4.78 2.55
C GLN A 83 11.50 -3.86 1.94
N ALA A 84 11.31 -3.88 0.62
CA ALA A 84 10.29 -3.07 -0.04
C ALA A 84 8.87 -3.47 0.40
N ALA A 85 8.57 -4.77 0.46
CA ALA A 85 7.29 -5.29 0.92
C ALA A 85 7.01 -4.95 2.39
N GLN A 86 8.04 -4.91 3.25
CA GLN A 86 7.91 -4.46 4.64
C GLN A 86 7.51 -2.99 4.73
N VAL A 87 8.14 -2.11 3.93
CA VAL A 87 7.78 -0.69 3.86
C VAL A 87 6.34 -0.51 3.39
N LEU A 88 5.91 -1.26 2.36
CA LEU A 88 4.52 -1.24 1.89
C LEU A 88 3.54 -1.73 2.96
N SER A 89 3.91 -2.74 3.75
CA SER A 89 3.10 -3.25 4.86
C SER A 89 2.93 -2.18 5.93
N ASP A 90 4.01 -1.49 6.31
CA ASP A 90 3.96 -0.42 7.30
C ASP A 90 3.07 0.74 6.84
N GLN A 91 3.18 1.16 5.57
CA GLN A 91 2.30 2.18 4.98
C GLN A 91 0.83 1.72 4.95
N THR A 92 0.57 0.44 4.66
CA THR A 92 -0.79 -0.12 4.69
C THR A 92 -1.36 -0.10 6.12
N VAL A 93 -0.55 -0.42 7.12
CA VAL A 93 -0.93 -0.35 8.55
C VAL A 93 -1.25 1.09 8.96
N GLU A 94 -0.51 2.09 8.46
CA GLU A 94 -0.83 3.50 8.68
C GLU A 94 -2.21 3.88 8.13
N GLN A 95 -2.55 3.44 6.91
CA GLN A 95 -3.88 3.66 6.33
C GLN A 95 -4.99 2.98 7.14
N ILE A 96 -4.77 1.73 7.59
CA ILE A 96 -5.70 1.01 8.48
C ILE A 96 -5.92 1.82 9.77
N SER A 97 -4.86 2.32 10.38
CA SER A 97 -4.93 3.11 11.61
C SER A 97 -5.71 4.42 11.40
N MET A 98 -5.47 5.10 10.29
CA MET A 98 -6.19 6.32 9.93
C MET A 98 -7.70 6.09 9.82
N LEU A 99 -8.13 5.04 9.10
CA LEU A 99 -9.55 4.72 8.99
C LEU A 99 -10.13 4.28 10.34
N ALA A 100 -9.43 3.41 11.08
CA ALA A 100 -9.91 2.91 12.37
C ALA A 100 -10.07 3.99 13.44
N THR A 101 -9.28 5.07 13.36
CA THR A 101 -9.32 6.19 14.32
C THR A 101 -10.16 7.38 13.85
N SER A 102 -10.57 7.40 12.58
CA SER A 102 -11.33 8.51 11.96
C SER A 102 -12.70 8.77 12.58
N SER A 103 -13.27 7.78 13.30
CA SER A 103 -14.57 7.88 14.00
C SER A 103 -15.68 8.48 13.11
N PRO A 104 -16.03 7.80 11.98
CA PRO A 104 -17.05 8.29 11.07
C PRO A 104 -18.44 8.29 11.72
N PRO A 105 -19.39 9.12 11.25
CA PRO A 105 -20.79 9.03 11.67
C PRO A 105 -21.38 7.68 11.24
N SER A 106 -22.51 7.29 11.85
CA SER A 106 -23.11 5.97 11.67
C SER A 106 -23.40 5.60 10.21
N GLU A 107 -23.79 6.58 9.40
CA GLU A 107 -24.07 6.43 7.97
C GLU A 107 -22.84 6.03 7.14
N TRP A 108 -21.62 6.40 7.59
CA TRP A 108 -20.36 6.05 6.91
C TRP A 108 -19.66 4.83 7.53
N SER A 109 -20.11 4.36 8.69
CA SER A 109 -19.42 3.35 9.49
C SER A 109 -19.22 2.02 8.75
N GLU A 110 -20.21 1.57 7.99
CA GLU A 110 -20.11 0.32 7.23
C GLU A 110 -19.10 0.46 6.08
N SER A 111 -19.16 1.58 5.34
CA SER A 111 -18.22 1.87 4.25
C SER A 111 -16.77 1.89 4.74
N TYR A 112 -16.50 2.55 5.87
CA TYR A 112 -15.17 2.61 6.49
C TYR A 112 -14.69 1.26 7.02
N SER A 113 -15.58 0.52 7.66
CA SER A 113 -15.27 -0.82 8.17
C SER A 113 -14.90 -1.76 7.04
N ALA A 114 -15.71 -1.79 5.97
CA ALA A 114 -15.44 -2.60 4.79
C ALA A 114 -14.12 -2.20 4.12
N TYR A 115 -13.86 -0.90 3.93
CA TYR A 115 -12.59 -0.48 3.34
C TYR A 115 -11.38 -0.84 4.21
N THR A 116 -11.53 -0.78 5.53
CA THR A 116 -10.49 -1.22 6.48
C THR A 116 -10.18 -2.71 6.33
N GLU A 117 -11.19 -3.57 6.12
CA GLU A 117 -10.99 -4.99 5.84
C GLU A 117 -10.27 -5.23 4.51
N SER A 118 -10.57 -4.44 3.46
CA SER A 118 -9.83 -4.52 2.20
C SER A 118 -8.33 -4.25 2.38
N LEU A 119 -7.97 -3.24 3.19
CA LEU A 119 -6.58 -2.92 3.51
C LEU A 119 -5.93 -4.02 4.35
N ARG A 120 -6.67 -4.68 5.26
CA ARG A 120 -6.17 -5.82 6.05
C ARG A 120 -5.87 -7.02 5.18
N ALA A 121 -6.73 -7.31 4.20
CA ALA A 121 -6.50 -8.36 3.22
C ALA A 121 -5.24 -8.07 2.39
N PHE A 122 -5.06 -6.83 1.91
CA PHE A 122 -3.85 -6.42 1.20
C PHE A 122 -2.58 -6.54 2.07
N ASN A 123 -2.62 -6.06 3.31
CA ASN A 123 -1.51 -6.22 4.25
C ASN A 123 -1.16 -7.70 4.52
N SER A 124 -2.17 -8.58 4.44
CA SER A 124 -1.96 -10.02 4.58
C SER A 124 -1.22 -10.59 3.38
N ILE A 125 -1.53 -10.14 2.16
CA ILE A 125 -0.75 -10.49 0.94
C ILE A 125 0.71 -10.07 1.10
N LEU A 126 0.97 -8.83 1.52
CA LEU A 126 2.33 -8.32 1.74
C LEU A 126 3.11 -9.16 2.76
N ARG A 127 2.46 -9.57 3.85
CA ARG A 127 3.09 -10.41 4.88
C ARG A 127 3.32 -11.83 4.39
N GLU A 128 2.35 -12.41 3.68
CA GLU A 128 2.51 -13.74 3.10
C GLU A 128 3.64 -13.78 2.07
N SER A 129 3.75 -12.73 1.24
CA SER A 129 4.81 -12.63 0.23
C SER A 129 6.20 -12.50 0.85
N ILE A 130 6.33 -11.84 2.00
CA ILE A 130 7.58 -11.79 2.78
C ILE A 130 7.92 -13.16 3.36
N ILE A 131 6.94 -13.85 3.97
CA ILE A 131 7.17 -15.11 4.67
C ILE A 131 7.49 -16.24 3.70
N LEU A 132 6.82 -16.26 2.55
CA LEU A 132 6.88 -17.34 1.55
C LEU A 132 7.67 -16.92 0.31
N VAL A 133 8.56 -15.94 0.42
CA VAL A 133 9.23 -15.32 -0.73
C VAL A 133 9.92 -16.34 -1.65
N ASP A 134 10.56 -17.37 -1.07
CA ASP A 134 11.23 -18.45 -1.82
C ASP A 134 10.24 -19.42 -2.49
N ASP A 135 9.00 -19.49 -2.01
CA ASP A 135 7.92 -20.38 -2.46
C ASP A 135 6.74 -19.61 -3.08
N MET A 136 6.94 -18.36 -3.51
CA MET A 136 5.82 -17.51 -4.00
C MET A 136 5.14 -18.05 -5.25
N GLN A 137 5.86 -18.82 -6.07
CA GLN A 137 5.31 -19.48 -7.26
C GLN A 137 4.67 -20.85 -6.97
N ASN A 138 4.66 -21.29 -5.70
CA ASN A 138 3.98 -22.51 -5.32
C ASN A 138 2.46 -22.36 -5.48
N ALA A 139 1.80 -23.41 -6.01
CA ALA A 139 0.36 -23.41 -6.23
C ALA A 139 -0.46 -23.11 -4.97
N GLU A 140 -0.02 -23.56 -3.79
CA GLU A 140 -0.70 -23.26 -2.53
C GLU A 140 -0.61 -21.78 -2.18
N THR A 141 0.58 -21.19 -2.30
CA THR A 141 0.82 -19.75 -2.07
C THR A 141 -0.01 -18.90 -3.02
N LEU A 142 0.01 -19.23 -4.32
CA LEU A 142 -0.80 -18.54 -5.33
C LEU A 142 -2.30 -18.63 -5.04
N ASN A 143 -2.80 -19.80 -4.64
CA ASN A 143 -4.21 -19.98 -4.27
C ASN A 143 -4.60 -19.18 -3.02
N ARG A 144 -3.68 -18.92 -2.09
CA ARG A 144 -3.93 -18.07 -0.91
C ARG A 144 -3.97 -16.60 -1.29
N ILE A 145 -2.99 -16.14 -2.08
CA ILE A 145 -2.95 -14.78 -2.62
C ILE A 145 -4.23 -14.48 -3.42
N GLU A 146 -4.68 -15.40 -4.27
CA GLU A 146 -5.90 -15.23 -5.06
C GLU A 146 -7.15 -15.07 -4.18
N ARG A 147 -7.26 -15.85 -3.11
CA ARG A 147 -8.36 -15.72 -2.12
C ARG A 147 -8.33 -14.36 -1.43
N LEU A 148 -7.15 -13.89 -1.04
CA LEU A 148 -6.99 -12.56 -0.45
C LEU A 148 -7.32 -11.45 -1.46
N ASN A 149 -6.92 -11.59 -2.74
CA ASN A 149 -7.29 -10.64 -3.79
C ASN A 149 -8.80 -10.56 -4.00
N SER A 150 -9.49 -11.70 -4.07
CA SER A 150 -10.96 -11.73 -4.09
C SER A 150 -11.55 -11.00 -2.88
N THR A 151 -10.99 -11.24 -1.69
CA THR A 151 -11.44 -10.60 -0.44
C THR A 151 -11.28 -9.08 -0.49
N ILE A 152 -10.18 -8.57 -1.07
CA ILE A 152 -9.97 -7.14 -1.29
C ILE A 152 -11.10 -6.57 -2.16
N HIS A 153 -11.39 -7.21 -3.29
CA HIS A 153 -12.42 -6.75 -4.22
C HIS A 153 -13.82 -6.76 -3.58
N ASP A 154 -14.18 -7.83 -2.88
CA ASP A 154 -15.47 -7.96 -2.21
C ASP A 154 -15.66 -6.81 -1.20
N TYR A 155 -14.66 -6.52 -0.38
CA TYR A 155 -14.74 -5.47 0.63
C TYR A 155 -14.70 -4.04 0.05
N ILE A 156 -13.99 -3.82 -1.07
CA ILE A 156 -14.06 -2.56 -1.79
C ILE A 156 -15.48 -2.35 -2.34
N GLU A 157 -16.08 -3.37 -2.93
CA GLU A 157 -17.45 -3.32 -3.47
C GLU A 157 -18.47 -3.02 -2.35
N ILE A 158 -18.40 -3.74 -1.22
CA ILE A 158 -19.22 -3.47 -0.05
C ILE A 158 -19.03 -2.03 0.42
N SER A 159 -17.79 -1.57 0.51
CA SER A 159 -17.50 -0.19 0.93
C SER A 159 -18.14 0.84 0.01
N MET A 160 -18.09 0.63 -1.30
CA MET A 160 -18.70 1.51 -2.30
C MET A 160 -20.22 1.53 -2.21
N PHE A 161 -20.87 0.38 -2.02
CA PHE A 161 -22.32 0.30 -1.88
C PHE A 161 -22.84 0.87 -0.56
N ALA A 162 -22.05 0.80 0.50
CA ALA A 162 -22.40 1.32 1.82
C ALA A 162 -22.16 2.82 1.99
N ARG A 163 -21.74 3.53 0.93
CA ARG A 163 -21.61 5.00 0.96
C ARG A 163 -23.02 5.64 0.99
N PRO A 164 -23.28 6.63 1.85
CA PRO A 164 -24.52 7.42 1.85
C PRO A 164 -24.78 8.16 0.52
#